data_AF-Q6URS2-F1
#
_entry.id   AF-Q6URS2-F1
#
_cell.length_a   1.000
_cell.length_b   1.000
_cell.length_c   1.000
_cell.angle_alpha   90.00
_cell.angle_beta   90.00
_cell.angle_gamma   90.00
#
_symmetry.space_group_name_H-M   'P 1'
#
loop_
_entity.id
_entity.type
_entity.pdbx_description
1 polymer ?
#
loop_
_entity_poly.entity_id
_entity_poly.type
_entity_poly.pdbx_seq_one_letter_code
_entity_poly.pdbx_strand_id
1 'polypeptide(L)' 'SKLVSYILGNGQCCWRAVPKLAGLLRCGKSCRLRWINYLRP' A
#
# COMPACT_ATOMS: atom_id res chain seq x y z
N SER A 1 -3.23 -9.43 -1.49
CA SER A 1 -3.37 -8.09 -2.13
C SER A 1 -2.01 -7.55 -2.52
N LYS A 2 -1.80 -7.10 -3.78
CA LYS A 2 -0.52 -6.50 -4.25
C LYS A 2 0.07 -5.47 -3.27
N LEU A 3 -0.79 -4.66 -2.65
CA LEU A 3 -0.41 -3.69 -1.62
C LEU A 3 0.23 -4.36 -0.38
N VAL A 4 -0.35 -5.45 0.12
CA VAL A 4 0.12 -6.15 1.32
C VAL A 4 1.44 -6.84 1.07
N SER A 5 1.53 -7.57 -0.05
CA SER A 5 2.78 -8.22 -0.46
C SER A 5 3.91 -7.20 -0.61
N TYR A 6 3.61 -6.03 -1.18
CA TYR A 6 4.58 -4.94 -1.29
C TYR A 6 5.03 -4.41 0.08
N ILE A 7 4.10 -4.14 0.99
CA ILE A 7 4.39 -3.60 2.34
C ILE A 7 5.10 -4.62 3.23
N LEU A 8 4.75 -5.90 3.14
CA LEU A 8 5.44 -6.95 3.89
C LEU A 8 6.85 -7.21 3.35
N GLY A 9 7.07 -7.09 2.04
CA GLY A 9 8.39 -7.30 1.43
C GLY A 9 9.33 -6.09 1.49
N ASN A 10 8.80 -4.87 1.41
CA ASN A 10 9.61 -3.63 1.38
C ASN A 10 9.46 -2.76 2.64
N GLY A 11 8.58 -3.14 3.57
CA GLY A 11 8.20 -2.31 4.71
C GLY A 11 7.17 -1.24 4.35
N GLN A 12 6.63 -0.60 5.39
CA GLN A 12 5.69 0.50 5.25
C GLN A 12 6.43 1.79 4.93
N CYS A 13 6.54 2.12 3.64
CA CYS A 13 7.13 3.37 3.18
C CYS A 13 6.06 4.46 2.91
N CYS A 14 6.50 5.61 2.40
CA CYS A 14 5.62 6.73 2.04
C CYS A 14 4.43 6.27 1.18
N TRP A 15 3.22 6.35 1.73
CA TRP A 15 1.99 5.94 1.05
C TRP A 15 1.78 6.57 -0.33
N ARG A 16 2.34 7.75 -0.58
CA ARG A 16 2.32 8.40 -1.90
C ARG A 16 3.12 7.64 -2.96
N ALA A 17 4.23 7.01 -2.58
CA ALA A 17 5.08 6.23 -3.46
C ALA A 17 4.63 4.78 -3.58
N VAL A 18 4.00 4.23 -2.54
CA VAL A 18 3.52 2.83 -2.49
C VAL A 18 2.73 2.41 -3.73
N PRO A 19 1.72 3.15 -4.24
CA PRO A 19 1.00 2.69 -5.43
C PRO A 19 1.88 2.63 -6.66
N LYS A 20 2.77 3.63 -6.86
CA LYS A 20 3.68 3.66 -8.01
C LYS A 20 4.65 2.48 -7.96
N LEU A 21 5.21 2.19 -6.77
CA LEU A 21 6.17 1.10 -6.57
C LEU A 21 5.50 -0.29 -6.57
N ALA A 22 4.27 -0.40 -6.08
CA ALA A 22 3.51 -1.65 -6.08
C ALA A 22 2.79 -1.92 -7.43
N GLY A 23 2.97 -1.07 -8.44
CA GLY A 23 2.29 -1.19 -9.74
C GLY A 23 0.76 -1.04 -9.65
N LEU A 24 0.27 -0.24 -8.70
CA LEU A 24 -1.13 0.06 -8.49
C LEU A 24 -1.50 1.40 -9.14
N LEU A 25 -2.48 1.37 -10.04
CA LEU A 25 -3.12 2.55 -10.63
C LEU A 25 -4.10 3.20 -9.65
N ARG A 26 -3.62 3.57 -8.46
CA ARG A 26 -4.42 4.15 -7.36
C ARG A 26 -3.64 5.26 -6.67
N CYS A 27 -4.33 6.19 -6.02
CA CYS A 27 -3.68 7.21 -5.21
C CYS A 27 -3.21 6.64 -3.87
N GLY A 28 -2.09 7.18 -3.35
CA GLY A 28 -1.51 6.76 -2.08
C GLY A 28 -2.45 6.82 -0.88
N LYS A 29 -3.36 7.81 -0.87
CA LYS A 29 -4.40 7.96 0.15
C LYS A 29 -5.33 6.74 0.22
N SER A 30 -5.71 6.19 -0.94
CA SER A 30 -6.57 4.99 -1.01
C SER A 30 -5.83 3.74 -0.53
N CYS A 31 -4.54 3.61 -0.89
CA CYS A 31 -3.70 2.51 -0.41
C CYS A 31 -3.57 2.55 1.13
N ARG A 32 -3.32 3.74 1.70
CA ARG A 32 -3.25 3.93 3.16
C ARG A 32 -4.55 3.57 3.86
N LEU A 33 -5.68 4.10 3.38
CA LEU A 33 -7.00 3.81 3.94
C LEU A 33 -7.30 2.32 3.89
N ARG A 34 -7.05 1.67 2.76
CA ARG A 34 -7.29 0.23 2.60
C ARG A 34 -6.41 -0.60 3.53
N TRP A 35 -5.16 -0.19 3.74
CA TRP A 35 -4.28 -0.85 4.70
C TRP A 35 -4.82 -0.76 6.12
N ILE A 36 -5.13 0.45 6.60
CA ILE A 36 -5.58 0.68 7.98
C ILE A 36 -6.94 0.03 8.25
N ASN A 37 -7.87 0.06 7.29
CA ASN A 37 -9.24 -0.41 7.50
C ASN A 37 -9.42 -1.92 7.26
N TYR A 38 -8.62 -2.55 6.38
CA TYR A 38 -8.92 -3.91 5.91
C TYR A 38 -7.72 -4.86 5.88
N LEU A 39 -6.47 -4.37 5.95
CA LEU A 39 -5.30 -5.21 5.68
C LEU A 39 -4.27 -5.23 6.82
N ARG A 40 -4.38 -4.33 7.79
CA ARG A 40 -3.60 -4.36 9.03
C ARG A 40 -4.32 -5.32 9.98
N PRO A 41 -3.71 -6.48 10.35
CA PRO A 41 -4.22 -7.30 11.43
C PRO A 41 -4.14 -6.57 12.77
#